data_AF-A0A936QD45-F1
#
_entry.id   AF-A0A936QD45-F1
#
_cell.length_a   1.000
_cell.length_b   1.000
_cell.length_c   1.000
_cell.angle_alpha   90.00
_cell.angle_beta   90.00
_cell.angle_gamma   90.00
#
_symmetry.space_group_name_H-M   'P 1'
#
loop_
_entity.id
_entity.type
_entity.pdbx_description
1 polymer ?
#
loop_
_entity_poly.entity_id
_entity_poly.type
_entity_poly.pdbx_seq_one_letter_code
_entity_poly.pdbx_strand_id
1 'polypeptide(L)'
;MRVIRALSLAALGLTLIGLALTQAPQNAWRAATSRAFFVPPESSMFSFRVTEENPGSGEWWLRGEDDQAFFALHASQPVYLVLPRSDAARCPGFSPADQHSWCAPRLRPLP
;
A
#
# COMPACT_ATOMS: atom_id res chain seq x y z
N MET A 1 -36.29 1.74 -22.17
CA MET A 1 -34.90 1.47 -22.63
C MET A 1 -33.94 2.66 -22.48
N ARG A 2 -34.30 3.90 -22.85
CA ARG A 2 -33.38 5.08 -22.71
C ARG A 2 -33.01 5.41 -21.26
N VAL A 3 -33.98 5.38 -20.35
CA VAL A 3 -33.76 5.65 -18.91
C VAL A 3 -32.86 4.58 -18.27
N ILE A 4 -33.09 3.29 -18.56
CA ILE A 4 -32.25 2.19 -18.07
C ILE A 4 -30.80 2.36 -18.55
N ARG A 5 -30.59 2.69 -19.84
CA ARG A 5 -29.23 2.95 -20.37
C ARG A 5 -28.56 4.15 -19.69
N ALA A 6 -29.29 5.24 -19.45
CA ALA A 6 -28.75 6.40 -18.76
C ALA A 6 -28.34 6.07 -17.31
N LEU A 7 -29.18 5.31 -16.59
CA LEU A 7 -28.88 4.85 -15.23
C LEU A 7 -27.67 3.90 -15.20
N SER A 8 -27.56 2.97 -16.16
CA SER A 8 -26.39 2.08 -16.26
C SER A 8 -25.10 2.84 -16.52
N LEU A 9 -25.12 3.85 -17.40
CA LEU A 9 -23.95 4.68 -17.67
C LEU A 9 -23.56 5.54 -16.46
N ALA A 10 -24.54 6.11 -15.75
CA ALA A 10 -24.28 6.86 -14.53
C ALA A 10 -23.68 5.97 -13.42
N ALA A 11 -24.22 4.77 -13.22
CA ALA A 11 -23.69 3.81 -12.26
C ALA A 11 -22.27 3.37 -12.61
N LEU A 12 -21.98 3.10 -13.89
CA LEU A 12 -20.64 2.77 -14.37
C LEU A 12 -19.67 3.94 -14.13
N GLY A 13 -20.09 5.15 -14.45
CA GLY A 13 -19.30 6.36 -14.22
C GLY A 13 -18.94 6.56 -12.74
N LEU A 14 -19.93 6.45 -11.84
CA LEU A 14 -19.70 6.54 -10.39
C LEU A 14 -18.77 5.44 -9.88
N THR A 15 -18.89 4.23 -10.41
CA THR A 15 -18.02 3.11 -10.04
C THR A 15 -16.58 3.36 -10.47
N LEU A 16 -16.35 3.83 -11.70
CA LEU A 16 -15.02 4.16 -12.20
C LEU A 16 -14.39 5.31 -11.40
N ILE A 17 -15.17 6.34 -11.08
CA ILE A 17 -14.71 7.44 -10.21
C ILE A 17 -14.34 6.89 -8.83
N GLY A 18 -15.20 6.07 -8.22
CA GLY A 18 -14.92 5.45 -6.93
C GLY A 18 -13.62 4.64 -6.93
N LEU A 19 -13.38 3.84 -7.96
CA LEU A 19 -12.14 3.05 -8.10
C LEU A 19 -10.91 3.94 -8.27
N ALA A 20 -11.02 5.02 -9.06
CA ALA A 20 -9.91 5.95 -9.30
C ALA A 20 -9.48 6.72 -8.05
N LEU A 21 -10.36 6.83 -7.04
CA LEU A 21 -10.05 7.43 -5.74
C LEU A 21 -9.31 6.48 -4.78
N THR A 22 -9.09 5.22 -5.19
CA THR A 22 -8.40 4.19 -4.37
C THR A 22 -7.08 3.75 -5.00
N GLN A 23 -6.28 3.01 -4.25
CA GLN A 23 -5.07 2.34 -4.75
C GLN A 23 -5.37 1.03 -5.50
N ALA A 24 -6.64 0.59 -5.54
CA ALA A 24 -7.00 -0.73 -6.06
C ALA A 24 -6.57 -1.00 -7.50
N PRO A 25 -6.72 -0.09 -8.48
CA PRO A 25 -6.26 -0.35 -9.84
C PRO A 25 -4.74 -0.58 -9.91
N GLN A 26 -3.98 0.21 -9.15
CA GLN A 26 -2.51 0.15 -9.14
C GLN A 26 -2.03 -1.13 -8.45
N ASN A 27 -2.60 -1.45 -7.29
CA ASN A 27 -2.24 -2.67 -6.56
C ASN A 27 -2.71 -3.94 -7.28
N ALA A 28 -3.87 -3.90 -7.95
CA ALA A 28 -4.32 -5.02 -8.78
C ALA A 28 -3.40 -5.25 -9.98
N TRP A 29 -2.95 -4.18 -10.64
CA TRP A 29 -1.94 -4.27 -11.69
C TRP A 29 -0.64 -4.88 -11.16
N ARG A 30 -0.09 -4.35 -10.07
CA ARG A 30 1.13 -4.89 -9.44
C ARG A 30 0.96 -6.36 -9.05
N ALA A 31 -0.16 -6.74 -8.46
CA ALA A 31 -0.44 -8.14 -8.09
C ALA A 31 -0.55 -9.07 -9.31
N ALA A 32 -0.96 -8.55 -10.47
CA ALA A 32 -1.06 -9.32 -11.70
C ALA A 32 0.30 -9.46 -12.44
N THR A 33 1.19 -8.46 -12.32
CA THR A 33 2.42 -8.39 -13.13
C THR A 33 3.70 -8.67 -12.36
N SER A 34 3.74 -8.36 -11.07
CA SER A 34 4.92 -8.59 -10.24
C SER A 34 4.92 -10.01 -9.64
N ARG A 35 6.12 -10.58 -9.52
CA ARG A 35 6.34 -11.87 -8.85
C ARG A 35 6.48 -11.77 -7.33
N ALA A 36 6.78 -10.59 -6.81
CA ALA A 36 7.14 -10.36 -5.40
C ALA A 36 6.27 -9.28 -4.73
N PHE A 37 5.29 -8.73 -5.46
CA PHE A 37 4.35 -7.79 -4.89
C PHE A 37 3.38 -8.50 -3.95
N PHE A 38 3.29 -7.98 -2.73
CA PHE A 38 2.24 -8.33 -1.79
C PHE A 38 1.71 -7.05 -1.14
N VAL A 39 0.46 -7.11 -0.69
CA VAL A 39 -0.12 -6.10 0.18
C VAL A 39 -0.01 -6.61 1.62
N PRO A 40 0.54 -5.83 2.58
CA PRO A 40 0.54 -6.22 3.98
C PRO A 40 -0.87 -6.56 4.49
N PRO A 41 -1.07 -7.64 5.26
CA PRO A 41 -2.38 -8.01 5.81
C PRO A 41 -3.01 -6.95 6.74
N GLU A 42 -2.22 -6.04 7.30
CA GLU A 42 -2.71 -4.88 8.07
C GLU A 42 -3.27 -3.77 7.18
N SER A 43 -2.99 -3.82 5.87
CA SER A 43 -3.48 -2.90 4.86
C SER A 43 -4.50 -3.58 3.93
N SER A 44 -4.82 -2.94 2.82
CA SER A 44 -5.75 -3.47 1.84
C SER A 44 -5.37 -3.12 0.41
N MET A 45 -5.87 -3.92 -0.54
CA MET A 45 -5.75 -3.65 -1.97
C MET A 45 -6.18 -2.22 -2.35
N PHE A 46 -7.13 -1.64 -1.61
CA PHE A 46 -7.71 -0.32 -1.87
C PHE A 46 -6.93 0.85 -1.26
N SER A 47 -6.15 0.61 -0.20
CA SER A 47 -5.52 1.67 0.59
C SER A 47 -3.99 1.65 0.56
N PHE A 48 -3.38 0.48 0.34
CA PHE A 48 -1.93 0.36 0.39
C PHE A 48 -1.27 1.17 -0.73
N ARG A 49 -0.42 2.12 -0.36
CA ARG A 49 0.33 2.94 -1.30
C ARG A 49 1.81 2.64 -1.16
N VAL A 50 2.42 2.16 -2.25
CA VAL A 50 3.88 2.08 -2.33
C VAL A 50 4.46 3.49 -2.44
N THR A 51 5.44 3.79 -1.58
CA THR A 51 6.12 5.09 -1.53
C THR A 51 7.57 5.01 -2.01
N GLU A 52 8.17 3.81 -2.00
CA GLU A 52 9.46 3.55 -2.61
C GLU A 52 9.48 2.16 -3.22
N GLU A 53 9.87 2.09 -4.49
CA GLU A 53 10.09 0.86 -5.24
C GLU A 53 11.57 0.44 -5.14
N ASN A 54 11.86 -0.85 -5.28
CA ASN A 54 13.22 -1.32 -5.45
C ASN A 54 13.84 -0.75 -6.74
N PRO A 55 15.00 -0.07 -6.69
CA PRO A 55 15.63 0.50 -7.89
C PRO A 55 16.34 -0.54 -8.76
N GLY A 56 16.49 -1.77 -8.27
CA GLY A 56 17.11 -2.88 -9.01
C GLY A 56 16.15 -3.54 -10.00
N SER A 57 16.57 -4.67 -10.59
CA SER A 57 15.78 -5.46 -11.55
C SER A 57 14.64 -6.28 -10.93
N GLY A 58 14.33 -6.04 -9.66
CA GLY A 58 13.36 -6.80 -8.88
C GLY A 58 12.08 -6.02 -8.64
N GLU A 59 10.94 -6.67 -8.84
CA GLU A 59 9.61 -6.06 -8.78
C GLU A 59 9.00 -6.10 -7.36
N TRP A 60 9.69 -5.58 -6.35
CA TRP A 60 9.15 -5.45 -4.99
C TRP A 60 9.24 -4.02 -4.50
N TRP A 61 8.33 -3.65 -3.61
CA TRP A 61 8.36 -2.36 -2.93
C TRP A 61 9.33 -2.39 -1.75
N LEU A 62 9.99 -1.28 -1.45
CA LEU A 62 10.86 -1.12 -0.28
C LEU A 62 10.12 -0.46 0.87
N ARG A 63 9.27 0.52 0.57
CA ARG A 63 8.44 1.22 1.56
C ARG A 63 7.04 1.49 1.02
N GLY A 64 6.07 1.47 1.92
CA GLY A 64 4.70 1.83 1.63
C GLY A 64 3.97 2.31 2.88
N GLU A 65 2.74 2.76 2.71
CA GLU A 65 1.90 3.25 3.79
C GLU A 65 0.43 3.16 3.42
N ASP A 66 -0.41 3.25 4.43
CA ASP A 66 -1.82 3.58 4.28
C ASP A 66 -2.26 4.52 5.41
N ASP A 67 -3.56 4.74 5.60
CA ASP A 67 -4.08 5.63 6.64
C ASP A 67 -3.87 5.12 8.07
N GLN A 68 -3.43 3.87 8.26
CA GLN A 68 -3.28 3.22 9.56
C GLN A 68 -1.82 3.01 9.96
N ALA A 69 -0.94 2.69 9.01
CA ALA A 69 0.43 2.33 9.31
C ALA A 69 1.43 2.68 8.18
N PHE A 70 2.70 2.71 8.57
CA PHE A 70 3.85 2.70 7.68
C PHE A 70 4.41 1.28 7.58
N PHE A 71 4.87 0.91 6.39
CA PHE A 71 5.42 -0.40 6.04
C PHE A 71 6.79 -0.26 5.38
N ALA A 72 7.73 -1.13 5.73
CA ALA A 72 9.04 -1.19 5.08
C ALA A 72 9.55 -2.63 5.02
N LEU A 73 10.28 -3.00 3.96
CA LEU A 73 11.01 -4.27 3.93
C LEU A 73 12.26 -4.17 4.81
N HIS A 74 12.52 -5.20 5.61
CA HIS A 74 13.74 -5.24 6.40
C HIS A 74 14.95 -5.44 5.48
N ALA A 75 16.03 -4.68 5.69
CA ALA A 75 17.18 -4.65 4.78
C ALA A 75 17.92 -6.01 4.64
N SER A 76 17.85 -6.86 5.67
CA SER A 76 18.66 -8.09 5.76
C SER A 76 17.91 -9.33 6.24
N GLN A 77 16.61 -9.23 6.51
CA GLN A 77 15.82 -10.34 7.06
C GLN A 77 14.56 -10.53 6.22
N PRO A 78 14.03 -11.76 6.07
CA PRO A 78 12.82 -12.05 5.31
C PRO A 78 11.55 -11.65 6.09
N VAL A 79 11.51 -10.41 6.54
CA VAL A 79 10.41 -9.81 7.33
C VAL A 79 10.16 -8.40 6.82
N TYR A 80 8.97 -7.88 7.08
CA TYR A 80 8.65 -6.47 6.91
C TYR A 80 8.29 -5.83 8.25
N LEU A 81 8.49 -4.53 8.30
CA LEU A 81 8.28 -3.66 9.46
C LEU A 81 6.90 -3.03 9.35
N VAL A 82 6.19 -2.95 10.47
CA VAL A 82 4.89 -2.28 10.58
C VAL A 82 4.93 -1.29 11.73
N LEU A 83 4.73 -0.01 11.43
CA LEU A 83 4.62 1.04 12.43
C LEU A 83 3.26 1.73 12.33
N PRO A 84 2.34 1.52 13.28
CA PRO A 84 1.08 2.27 13.32
C PRO A 84 1.33 3.78 13.34
N ARG A 85 0.51 4.54 12.62
CA ARG A 85 0.62 6.01 12.61
C ARG A 85 0.48 6.62 14.00
N SER A 86 -0.34 6.00 14.87
CA SER A 86 -0.50 6.43 16.26
C SER A 86 0.80 6.28 17.06
N ASP A 87 1.58 5.23 16.81
CA ASP A 87 2.90 5.02 17.42
C ASP A 87 3.94 5.96 16.80
N ALA A 88 3.93 6.14 15.47
CA ALA A 88 4.79 7.06 14.76
C ALA A 88 4.63 8.51 15.25
N ALA A 89 3.40 8.95 15.54
CA ALA A 89 3.12 10.29 16.07
C ALA A 89 3.77 10.56 17.44
N ARG A 90 4.11 9.50 18.18
CA ARG A 90 4.82 9.57 19.47
C ARG A 90 6.32 9.31 19.34
N CYS A 91 6.82 9.04 18.13
CA CYS A 91 8.20 8.67 17.88
C CYS A 91 9.03 9.92 17.53
N PRO A 92 9.93 10.39 18.42
CA PRO A 92 10.74 11.56 18.14
C PRO A 92 11.69 11.32 16.96
N GLY A 93 11.74 12.26 16.02
CA GLY A 93 12.60 12.15 14.84
C GLY A 93 12.12 11.14 13.79
N PHE A 94 10.91 10.61 13.93
CA PHE A 94 10.31 9.71 12.95
C PHE A 94 10.30 10.31 11.53
N SER A 95 10.73 9.52 10.57
CA SER A 95 10.66 9.78 9.14
C SER A 95 10.12 8.55 8.41
N PRO A 96 9.02 8.66 7.63
CA PRO A 96 8.54 7.56 6.79
C PRO A 96 9.58 7.05 5.79
N ALA A 97 10.51 7.91 5.38
CA ALA A 97 11.53 7.60 4.38
C ALA A 97 12.78 6.93 4.97
N ASP A 98 12.97 6.93 6.29
CA ASP A 98 14.12 6.34 6.96
C ASP A 98 13.68 5.33 8.01
N GLN A 99 13.78 4.04 7.70
CA GLN A 99 13.39 2.96 8.60
C GLN A 99 14.19 2.92 9.91
N HIS A 100 15.40 3.51 9.96
CA HIS A 100 16.21 3.56 11.19
C HIS A 100 15.62 4.56 12.21
N SER A 101 14.81 5.51 11.74
CA SER A 101 14.10 6.45 12.60
C SER A 101 12.85 5.85 13.25
N TRP A 102 12.50 4.59 12.96
CA TRP A 102 11.26 3.97 13.45
C TRP A 102 11.51 3.38 14.83
N CYS A 103 10.88 3.97 15.86
CA CYS A 103 11.22 3.70 17.26
C CYS A 103 11.04 2.23 17.70
N ALA A 104 9.95 1.57 17.30
CA ALA A 104 9.65 0.19 17.69
C ALA A 104 8.67 -0.49 16.72
N PRO A 105 9.03 -0.65 15.43
CA PRO A 105 8.15 -1.31 14.48
C PRO A 105 7.95 -2.79 14.82
N ARG A 106 6.76 -3.30 14.53
CA ARG A 106 6.47 -4.72 14.61
C ARG A 106 7.07 -5.43 13.40
N LEU A 107 7.78 -6.53 13.63
CA LEU A 107 8.29 -7.39 12.57
C LEU A 107 7.24 -8.44 12.20
N ARG A 108 7.02 -8.63 10.90
CA ARG A 108 6.06 -9.58 10.35
C ARG A 108 6.73 -10.45 9.27
N PRO A 109 6.43 -11.75 9.19
CA PRO A 109 6.97 -12.60 8.13
C PRO A 109 6.43 -12.16 6.77
N LEU A 110 7.26 -12.29 5.72
CA LEU A 110 6.78 -12.11 4.34
C LEU A 110 5.72 -13.17 4.00
N PRO A 111 4.68 -12.83 3.21
CA PRO A 111 3.65 -13.79 2.76
C PRO A 111 4.17 -14.87 1.80
#